data_AF-A0A3S0PMS7-F1
#
_entry.id   AF-A0A3S0PMS7-F1
#
_cell.length_a   1.000
_cell.length_b   1.000
_cell.length_c   1.000
_cell.angle_alpha   90.00
_cell.angle_beta   90.00
_cell.angle_gamma   90.00
#
_symmetry.space_group_name_H-M   'P 1'
#
loop_
_entity.id
_entity.type
_entity.pdbx_description
1 polymer ?
#
loop_
_entity_poly.entity_id
_entity_poly.type
_entity_poly.pdbx_seq_one_letter_code
_entity_poly.pdbx_strand_id
1 'polypeptide(L)'
;MCISSNFIELQAYNICEEIRKQSVYTLVRLEISEGWIIEPQNTQNYWDGKALITKVILEDTKGKSYIINPDANGLRFAKGEITYKEYRRIEKSENLKAISFFALLVGLTMTMMYILVKFLT
;
A
#
# COMPACT_ATOMS: atom_id res chain seq x y z
N MET A 1 6.83 19.30 -0.10
CA MET A 1 5.46 19.27 0.47
C MET A 1 5.41 18.17 1.49
N CYS A 2 5.35 18.47 2.79
CA CYS A 2 5.10 17.45 3.81
C CYS A 2 3.59 17.19 3.81
N ILE A 3 3.19 16.05 3.25
CA ILE A 3 1.84 15.53 3.44
C ILE A 3 1.73 15.19 4.93
N SER A 4 0.69 15.68 5.59
CA SER A 4 0.38 15.29 6.97
C SER A 4 0.29 13.78 7.06
N SER A 5 1.07 13.16 7.95
CA SER A 5 0.96 11.76 8.36
C SER A 5 -0.32 11.49 9.17
N ASN A 6 -1.40 12.22 8.89
CA ASN A 6 -2.73 11.79 9.25
C ASN A 6 -3.56 11.50 7.99
N PHE A 7 -3.17 12.05 6.83
CA PHE A 7 -3.92 11.90 5.59
C PHE A 7 -3.74 10.50 4.99
N ILE A 8 -2.53 9.96 5.04
CA ILE A 8 -2.20 8.65 4.45
C ILE A 8 -2.84 7.54 5.29
N GLU A 9 -2.80 7.71 6.60
CA GLU A 9 -3.35 6.86 7.65
C GLU A 9 -4.87 6.83 7.55
N LEU A 10 -5.49 8.01 7.44
CA LEU A 10 -6.94 8.13 7.24
C LEU A 10 -7.39 7.52 5.91
N GLN A 11 -6.62 7.72 4.84
CA GLN A 11 -6.92 7.12 3.55
C GLN A 11 -6.85 5.59 3.61
N ALA A 12 -5.78 5.04 4.18
CA ALA A 12 -5.60 3.60 4.34
C ALA A 12 -6.76 2.99 5.15
N TYR A 13 -7.18 3.66 6.23
CA TYR A 13 -8.31 3.23 7.03
C TYR A 13 -9.64 3.25 6.29
N ASN A 14 -9.94 4.32 5.54
CA ASN A 14 -11.16 4.40 4.76
C ASN A 14 -11.23 3.26 3.73
N ILE A 15 -10.11 2.95 3.08
CA ILE A 15 -10.03 1.83 2.14
C ILE A 15 -10.18 0.49 2.87
N CYS A 16 -9.58 0.32 4.06
CA CYS A 16 -9.80 -0.87 4.89
C CYS A 16 -11.26 -1.06 5.27
N GLU A 17 -11.97 0.02 5.63
CA GLU A 17 -13.39 -0.03 5.93
C GLU A 17 -14.22 -0.40 4.69
N GLU A 18 -13.86 0.10 3.51
CA GLU A 18 -14.47 -0.33 2.25
C GLU A 18 -14.21 -1.81 1.96
N ILE A 19 -12.97 -2.28 2.16
CA ILE A 19 -12.62 -3.70 2.04
C ILE A 19 -13.48 -4.52 3.00
N ARG A 20 -13.60 -4.12 4.27
CA ARG A 20 -14.41 -4.84 5.25
C ARG A 20 -15.88 -4.94 4.85
N LYS A 21 -16.44 -3.88 4.26
CA LYS A 21 -17.86 -3.80 3.87
C LYS A 21 -18.17 -4.51 2.55
N GLN A 22 -17.25 -4.47 1.60
CA GLN A 22 -17.49 -4.86 0.20
C GLN A 22 -16.72 -6.12 -0.22
N SER A 23 -15.89 -6.70 0.64
CA SER A 23 -15.09 -7.85 0.26
C SER A 23 -15.92 -9.13 0.17
N VAL A 24 -15.60 -9.95 -0.84
CA VAL A 24 -16.07 -11.33 -0.96
C VAL A 24 -15.26 -12.31 -0.07
N TYR A 25 -14.20 -11.82 0.57
CA TYR A 25 -13.33 -12.58 1.46
C TYR A 25 -13.50 -12.12 2.91
N THR A 26 -13.20 -13.01 3.86
CA THR A 26 -13.25 -12.66 5.28
C THR A 26 -12.00 -11.88 5.66
N LEU A 27 -12.15 -10.71 6.27
CA LEU A 27 -11.04 -9.99 6.86
C LEU A 27 -10.57 -10.73 8.11
N VAL A 28 -9.31 -11.19 8.13
CA VAL A 28 -8.77 -12.00 9.24
C VAL A 28 -7.72 -11.27 10.05
N ARG A 29 -6.90 -10.40 9.45
CA ARG A 29 -5.89 -9.59 10.17
C ARG A 29 -5.58 -8.29 9.45
N LEU A 30 -5.09 -7.31 10.19
CA LEU A 30 -4.47 -6.08 9.68
C LEU A 30 -3.04 -5.99 10.22
N GLU A 31 -2.08 -5.63 9.37
CA GLU A 31 -0.72 -5.26 9.77
C GLU A 31 -0.58 -3.74 9.77
N ILE A 32 -0.10 -3.18 10.87
CA ILE A 32 0.23 -1.75 10.98
C ILE A 32 1.74 -1.53 10.89
N SER A 33 2.16 -0.32 10.55
CA SER A 33 3.57 0.07 10.36
C SER A 33 4.46 -0.19 11.57
N GLU A 34 3.89 -0.26 12.78
CA GLU A 34 4.61 -0.57 14.02
C GLU A 34 4.89 -2.07 14.21
N GLY A 35 4.46 -2.92 13.28
CA GLY A 35 4.67 -4.38 13.34
C GLY A 35 3.63 -5.13 14.16
N TRP A 36 2.58 -4.45 14.63
CA TRP A 36 1.50 -5.08 15.38
C TRP A 36 0.47 -5.68 14.42
N ILE A 37 -0.09 -6.82 14.82
CA ILE A 37 -1.14 -7.52 14.08
C ILE A 37 -2.45 -7.30 14.84
N ILE A 38 -3.41 -6.66 14.17
CA ILE A 38 -4.73 -6.40 14.75
C ILE A 38 -5.69 -7.48 14.23
N GLU A 39 -6.32 -8.20 15.15
CA GLU A 39 -7.40 -9.12 14.83
C GLU A 39 -8.74 -8.36 14.64
N PRO A 40 -9.59 -8.76 13.67
CA PRO A 40 -10.82 -8.07 13.28
C PRO A 40 -11.79 -7.87 14.43
N GLN A 41 -11.77 -8.79 15.40
CA GLN A 41 -12.65 -8.82 16.57
C GLN A 41 -12.45 -7.62 17.51
N ASN A 42 -11.34 -6.88 17.34
CA ASN A 42 -10.97 -5.72 18.16
C ASN A 42 -10.76 -4.43 17.36
N THR A 43 -11.15 -4.41 16.07
CA THR A 43 -10.90 -3.26 15.16
C THR A 43 -11.49 -1.94 15.64
N GLN A 44 -12.61 -1.98 16.39
CA GLN A 44 -13.26 -0.78 16.94
C GLN A 44 -12.50 -0.16 18.13
N ASN A 45 -11.67 -0.92 18.83
CA ASN A 45 -11.02 -0.51 20.09
C ASN A 45 -9.52 -0.19 19.97
N TYR A 46 -8.88 -0.52 18.83
CA TYR A 46 -7.42 -0.46 18.72
C TYR A 46 -6.86 0.48 17.65
N TRP A 47 -7.69 0.97 16.72
CA TRP A 47 -7.21 1.96 15.76
C TRP A 47 -7.35 3.36 16.34
N ASP A 48 -6.26 3.88 16.90
CA ASP A 48 -6.18 5.22 17.48
C ASP A 48 -6.09 6.35 16.42
N GLY A 49 -6.18 5.99 15.14
CA GLY A 49 -6.05 6.89 14.00
C GLY A 49 -4.63 7.33 13.69
N LYS A 50 -3.62 6.89 14.46
CA LYS A 50 -2.22 7.31 14.30
C LYS A 50 -1.36 6.27 13.60
N ALA A 51 -1.68 4.98 13.76
CA ALA A 51 -0.91 3.92 13.13
C ALA A 51 -1.36 3.67 11.67
N LEU A 52 -0.39 3.70 10.75
CA LEU A 52 -0.63 3.42 9.34
C LEU A 52 -0.89 1.92 9.13
N ILE A 53 -2.05 1.60 8.56
CA ILE A 53 -2.33 0.23 8.10
C ILE A 53 -1.50 -0.01 6.84
N THR A 54 -0.63 -1.02 6.87
CA THR A 54 0.28 -1.34 5.77
C THR A 54 -0.22 -2.52 4.96
N LYS A 55 -0.81 -3.54 5.61
CA LYS A 55 -1.37 -4.70 4.91
C LYS A 55 -2.68 -5.18 5.51
N VAL A 56 -3.47 -5.81 4.65
CA VAL A 56 -4.76 -6.41 4.95
C VAL A 56 -4.67 -7.89 4.58
N ILE A 57 -5.01 -8.76 5.53
CA ILE A 57 -4.99 -10.20 5.36
C ILE A 57 -6.44 -10.68 5.24
N LEU A 58 -6.77 -11.18 4.07
CA LEU A 58 -8.07 -11.72 3.71
C LEU A 58 -8.00 -13.24 3.59
N GLU A 59 -9.09 -13.93 3.92
CA GLU A 59 -9.19 -15.39 3.79
C GLU A 59 -10.44 -15.78 3.00
N ASP A 60 -10.26 -16.72 2.07
CA ASP A 60 -11.35 -17.34 1.32
C ASP A 60 -12.01 -18.45 2.16
N THR A 61 -13.23 -18.81 1.79
CA THR A 61 -14.01 -19.97 2.28
C THR A 61 -13.24 -21.30 2.29
N LYS A 62 -12.17 -21.42 1.49
CA LYS A 62 -11.27 -22.58 1.42
C LYS A 62 -10.07 -22.50 2.39
N GLY A 63 -10.01 -21.48 3.25
CA GLY A 63 -8.90 -21.26 4.18
C GLY A 63 -7.64 -20.69 3.53
N LYS A 64 -7.75 -20.14 2.31
CA LYS A 64 -6.59 -19.56 1.61
C LYS A 64 -6.45 -18.09 1.96
N SER A 65 -5.31 -17.74 2.55
CA SER A 65 -4.97 -16.36 2.92
C SER A 65 -4.37 -15.57 1.74
N TYR A 66 -4.78 -14.32 1.62
CA TYR A 66 -4.27 -13.34 0.67
C TYR A 66 -3.83 -12.09 1.42
N ILE A 67 -2.66 -11.58 1.07
CA ILE A 67 -2.11 -10.36 1.64
C ILE A 67 -2.22 -9.28 0.56
N ILE A 68 -2.90 -8.19 0.89
CA ILE A 68 -3.08 -7.04 0.01
C ILE A 68 -2.77 -5.75 0.74
N ASN A 69 -2.46 -4.71 -0.02
CA ASN A 69 -2.29 -3.36 0.50
C ASN A 69 -3.67 -2.65 0.60
N PRO A 70 -3.87 -1.73 1.55
CA PRO A 70 -5.08 -0.91 1.66
C PRO A 70 -5.08 0.22 0.63
N ASP A 71 -5.05 -0.15 -0.65
CA ASP A 71 -5.09 0.75 -1.81
C ASP A 71 -6.25 0.40 -2.75
N ALA A 72 -6.42 1.19 -3.81
CA ALA A 72 -7.49 0.98 -4.79
C ALA A 72 -7.41 -0.41 -5.47
N ASN A 73 -6.21 -0.92 -5.76
CA ASN A 73 -6.03 -2.22 -6.39
C ASN A 73 -6.34 -3.37 -5.41
N GLY A 74 -5.98 -3.21 -4.14
CA GLY A 74 -6.35 -4.10 -3.05
C GLY A 74 -7.86 -4.16 -2.86
N LEU A 75 -8.55 -3.02 -2.90
CA LEU A 75 -10.02 -2.98 -2.86
C LEU A 75 -10.65 -3.71 -4.05
N ARG A 76 -10.15 -3.51 -5.27
CA ARG A 76 -10.64 -4.22 -6.46
C ARG A 76 -10.44 -5.74 -6.35
N PHE A 77 -9.31 -6.18 -5.80
CA PHE A 77 -9.11 -7.59 -5.50
C PHE A 77 -10.10 -8.08 -4.44
N ALA A 78 -10.27 -7.32 -3.35
CA ALA A 78 -11.16 -7.67 -2.25
C ALA A 78 -12.62 -7.81 -2.71
N LYS A 79 -13.07 -7.01 -3.68
CA LYS A 79 -14.39 -7.09 -4.34
C LYS A 79 -14.52 -8.27 -5.31
N GLY A 80 -13.43 -8.93 -5.66
CA GLY A 80 -13.40 -9.97 -6.69
C GLY A 80 -13.39 -9.44 -8.13
N GLU A 81 -13.16 -8.14 -8.34
CA GLU A 81 -13.08 -7.54 -9.69
C GLU A 81 -11.83 -7.97 -10.46
N ILE A 82 -10.75 -8.26 -9.72
CA ILE A 82 -9.48 -8.75 -10.28
C ILE A 82 -9.03 -9.99 -9.52
N THR A 83 -8.31 -10.87 -10.22
CA THR A 83 -7.70 -12.05 -9.60
C THR A 83 -6.44 -11.66 -8.81
N TYR A 84 -6.06 -12.50 -7.85
CA TYR A 84 -4.82 -12.27 -7.08
C TYR A 84 -3.58 -12.22 -7.99
N LYS A 85 -3.55 -12.99 -9.08
CA LYS A 85 -2.45 -12.98 -10.05
C LYS A 85 -2.35 -11.63 -10.77
N GLU A 86 -3.48 -11.04 -11.14
CA GLU A 86 -3.54 -9.71 -11.76
C GLU A 86 -3.14 -8.62 -10.78
N TYR A 87 -3.65 -8.68 -9.54
CA TYR A 87 -3.25 -7.79 -8.46
C TYR A 87 -1.72 -7.75 -8.30
N ARG A 88 -1.08 -8.92 -8.15
CA ARG A 88 0.38 -9.02 -8.02
C ARG A 88 1.14 -8.50 -9.25
N ARG A 89 0.56 -8.62 -10.44
CA ARG A 89 1.18 -8.08 -11.67
C ARG A 89 1.13 -6.56 -11.70
N ILE A 90 0.01 -5.97 -11.29
CA ILE A 90 -0.17 -4.52 -11.22
C ILE A 90 0.81 -3.94 -10.20
N GLU A 91 0.83 -4.49 -8.98
CA GLU A 91 1.73 -4.09 -7.88
C GLU A 91 3.20 -4.12 -8.33
N LYS A 92 3.63 -5.20 -8.99
CA LYS A 92 5.00 -5.30 -9.51
C LYS A 92 5.29 -4.25 -10.59
N SER A 93 4.33 -3.98 -11.47
CA SER A 93 4.51 -3.01 -12.55
C SER A 93 4.60 -1.57 -12.05
N GLU A 94 3.85 -1.22 -11.01
CA GLU A 94 3.90 0.10 -10.37
C GLU A 94 5.24 0.32 -9.67
N ASN A 95 5.72 -0.71 -8.95
CA ASN A 95 7.06 -0.68 -8.34
C ASN A 95 8.17 -0.49 -9.39
N LEU A 96 8.10 -1.18 -10.52
CA LEU A 96 9.07 -1.01 -11.60
C LEU A 96 9.03 0.40 -12.21
N LYS A 97 7.83 0.97 -12.38
CA LYS A 97 7.67 2.35 -12.88
C LYS A 97 8.27 3.36 -11.90
N ALA A 98 8.01 3.20 -10.61
CA ALA A 98 8.57 4.07 -9.57
C ALA A 98 10.10 4.01 -9.58
N ILE A 99 10.68 2.80 -9.58
CA ILE A 99 12.15 2.61 -9.63
C ILE A 99 12.74 3.25 -10.90
N SER A 100 12.12 3.03 -12.06
CA SER A 100 12.56 3.62 -13.33
C SER A 100 12.57 5.15 -13.28
N PHE A 101 11.51 5.75 -12.73
CA PHE A 101 11.42 7.20 -12.58
C PHE A 101 12.48 7.74 -11.62
N PHE A 102 12.69 7.09 -10.47
CA PHE A 102 13.75 7.45 -9.54
C PHE A 102 15.14 7.35 -10.16
N ALA A 103 15.43 6.28 -10.92
CA ALA A 103 16.71 6.12 -11.59
C ALA A 103 16.96 7.22 -12.63
N LEU A 104 15.94 7.61 -13.39
CA LEU A 104 16.02 8.71 -14.35
C LEU A 104 16.28 10.06 -13.64
N LEU A 105 15.60 10.31 -12.53
CA LEU A 105 15.79 11.53 -11.75
C LEU A 105 17.21 11.62 -11.17
N VAL A 106 17.72 10.53 -10.59
CA VAL A 106 19.09 10.45 -10.09
C VAL A 106 20.09 10.68 -11.23
N GLY A 107 19.90 10.03 -12.38
CA GLY A 107 20.73 10.22 -13.55
C GLY A 107 20.80 11.68 -14.01
N LEU A 108 19.66 12.37 -14.09
CA LEU A 108 19.59 13.79 -14.44
C LEU A 108 20.28 14.68 -13.40
N THR A 109 20.14 14.40 -12.11
CA THR A 109 20.82 15.18 -11.07
C THR A 109 22.33 15.02 -11.13
N MET A 110 22.82 13.80 -11.41
CA MET A 110 24.25 13.51 -11.57
C MET A 110 24.84 14.18 -12.81
N THR A 111 24.14 14.14 -13.95
CA THR A 111 24.61 14.80 -15.18
C THR A 111 24.64 16.31 -15.02
N MET A 112 23.63 16.91 -14.40
CA MET A 112 23.62 18.36 -14.10
C MET A 112 24.75 18.75 -13.15
N MET A 113 25.00 17.96 -12.10
CA MET A 113 26.12 18.18 -11.19
C MET A 113 27.47 18.11 -11.93
N TYR A 114 27.66 17.12 -12.79
CA TYR A 114 28.88 17.00 -13.60
C TYR A 114 29.10 18.19 -14.53
N ILE A 115 28.05 18.65 -15.21
CA ILE A 115 28.11 19.84 -16.09
C ILE A 115 28.48 21.09 -15.29
N LEU A 116 27.88 21.29 -14.12
CA LEU A 116 28.18 22.43 -13.24
C LEU A 116 29.64 22.43 -12.77
N VAL A 117 30.15 21.27 -12.32
CA VAL A 117 31.55 21.14 -11.90
C VAL A 117 32.50 21.46 -13.05
N LYS A 118 32.21 20.97 -14.26
CA LYS A 118 33.00 21.25 -15.47
C LYS A 118 32.90 22.71 -15.93
N PHE A 119 31.83 23.42 -15.61
CA PHE A 119 31.69 24.84 -15.96
C PHE A 119 32.42 25.75 -14.96
N LEU A 120 32.53 25.33 -13.70
CA LEU A 120 33.19 26.06 -12.61
C LEU A 120 34.71 25.80 -12.52
N THR A 121 35.21 24.74 -13.17
CA THR A 121 36.64 24.36 -13.21
C THR A 121 37.20 24.59 -14.60
#